data_AF-A0A7K6BNW6-F1
#
_entry.id   AF-A0A7K6BNW6-F1
#
_cell.length_a   1.000
_cell.length_b   1.000
_cell.length_c   1.000
_cell.angle_alpha   90.00
_cell.angle_beta   90.00
_cell.angle_gamma   90.00
#
_symmetry.space_group_name_H-M   'P 1'
#
loop_
_entity.id
_entity.type
_entity.pdbx_description
1 polymer ?
#
loop_
_entity_poly.entity_id
_entity_poly.type
_entity_poly.pdbx_seq_one_letter_code
_entity_poly.pdbx_strand_id
1 'polypeptide(L)'
;TLGTQTDYRDGEAQTDPYSPAYIVLSDSVPEILTLATLTWGRGLPAGQAEMEIIDRIREKRAWEAALPPMDSPSHIAKRLKMMEEMERKEWAYREQEIDKLQKVQLEVFKKLLQQREENQNELDTMRLYNHWQNHQKAKEEKIQNIQHDCALMLRKLIAKRKNVMGKLERRDIIKEYNDFSSQTYAPLSRIGFFPDNNSDCYMLKNFYLNTFAGLCELEASVYNSVSQLKIKAPKPKCTVTKTGFIKRSGRLEAILEQVHQ
;
A
#
# COMPACT_ATOMS: atom_id res chain seq x y z
N THR A 1 22.48 -26.29 46.07
CA THR A 1 21.52 -25.82 47.09
C THR A 1 20.16 -25.75 46.43
N LEU A 2 19.23 -26.63 46.83
CA LEU A 2 17.87 -26.65 46.29
C LEU A 2 17.07 -25.53 46.97
N GLY A 3 16.73 -24.48 46.24
CA GLY A 3 15.83 -23.44 46.72
C GLY A 3 14.38 -23.90 46.55
N THR A 4 13.63 -23.95 47.64
CA THR A 4 12.17 -24.13 47.63
C THR A 4 11.52 -22.81 47.27
N GLN A 5 10.81 -22.78 46.14
CA GLN A 5 10.03 -21.64 45.66
C GLN A 5 8.57 -21.87 46.07
N THR A 6 7.94 -20.89 46.70
CA THR A 6 6.51 -20.93 47.05
C THR A 6 5.66 -20.64 45.82
N ASP A 7 4.51 -21.32 45.70
CA ASP A 7 3.57 -21.16 44.58
C ASP A 7 2.89 -19.78 44.55
N TYR A 8 2.89 -19.07 45.68
CA TYR A 8 2.32 -17.73 45.84
C TYR A 8 3.42 -16.67 45.82
N ARG A 9 3.17 -15.54 45.15
CA ARG A 9 4.02 -14.35 45.22
C ARG A 9 3.88 -13.70 46.60
N ASP A 10 4.98 -13.22 47.18
CA ASP A 10 4.99 -12.57 48.50
C ASP A 10 3.95 -11.42 48.65
N GLY A 11 3.62 -10.73 47.57
CA GLY A 11 2.61 -9.66 47.59
C GLY A 11 1.17 -10.14 47.82
N GLU A 12 0.85 -11.40 47.49
CA GLU A 12 -0.47 -11.99 47.69
C GLU A 12 -0.69 -12.48 49.14
N ALA A 13 0.40 -12.64 49.90
CA ALA A 13 0.36 -12.95 51.33
C ALA A 13 0.24 -11.70 52.22
N GLN A 14 0.30 -10.50 51.64
CA GLN A 14 0.24 -9.24 52.37
C GLN A 14 -1.21 -8.86 52.72
N THR A 15 -1.65 -9.25 53.91
CA THR A 15 -2.96 -8.84 54.45
C THR A 15 -2.89 -7.48 55.12
N ASP A 16 -4.05 -6.83 55.29
CA ASP A 16 -4.14 -5.64 56.13
C ASP A 16 -3.62 -5.94 57.55
N PRO A 17 -2.95 -4.98 58.21
CA PRO A 17 -2.48 -5.16 59.57
C PRO A 17 -3.64 -5.54 60.50
N TYR A 18 -3.43 -6.56 61.33
CA TYR A 18 -4.45 -7.01 62.28
C TYR A 18 -4.89 -5.88 63.23
N SER A 19 -6.20 -5.61 63.26
CA SER A 19 -6.83 -4.64 64.16
C SER A 19 -7.57 -5.37 65.31
N PRO A 20 -7.09 -5.27 66.56
CA PRO A 20 -7.72 -5.97 67.68
C PRO A 20 -9.06 -5.33 68.09
N ALA A 21 -9.96 -6.16 68.62
CA ALA A 21 -11.20 -5.67 69.23
C ALA A 21 -10.91 -4.88 70.51
N TYR A 22 -11.65 -3.80 70.74
CA TYR A 22 -11.49 -2.92 71.90
C TYR A 22 -12.81 -2.71 72.65
N ILE A 23 -12.73 -2.33 73.93
CA ILE A 23 -13.87 -2.00 74.79
C ILE A 23 -13.67 -0.57 75.30
N VAL A 24 -14.70 0.28 75.20
CA VAL A 24 -14.66 1.68 75.65
C VAL A 24 -15.37 1.79 77.00
N LEU A 25 -14.69 2.31 78.02
CA LEU A 25 -15.32 2.66 79.31
C LEU A 25 -16.06 4.00 79.18
N SER A 26 -17.26 4.05 79.75
CA SER A 26 -18.41 4.83 79.27
C SER A 26 -18.35 6.36 79.34
N ASP A 27 -17.26 6.96 79.82
CA ASP A 27 -17.24 8.41 80.09
C ASP A 27 -16.37 9.21 79.10
N SER A 28 -15.53 8.57 78.27
CA SER A 28 -14.78 9.28 77.22
C SER A 28 -14.39 8.40 76.03
N VAL A 29 -14.56 8.93 74.81
CA VAL A 29 -14.14 8.25 73.58
C VAL A 29 -12.68 8.63 73.24
N PRO A 30 -11.73 7.68 73.24
CA PRO A 30 -10.32 7.99 72.96
C PRO A 30 -10.13 8.57 71.55
N GLU A 31 -9.15 9.45 71.40
CA GLU A 31 -8.83 10.16 70.15
C GLU A 31 -8.48 9.21 68.99
N ILE A 32 -7.81 8.12 69.32
CA ILE A 32 -7.37 7.12 68.35
C ILE A 32 -8.58 6.49 67.62
N LEU A 33 -9.74 6.36 68.28
CA LEU A 33 -10.93 5.78 67.67
C LEU A 33 -11.58 6.68 66.61
N THR A 34 -11.38 8.01 66.69
CA THR A 34 -11.82 8.90 65.61
C THR A 34 -10.98 8.79 64.34
N LEU A 35 -9.78 8.19 64.44
CA LEU A 35 -8.90 7.93 63.31
C LEU A 35 -9.04 6.53 62.73
N ALA A 36 -10.00 5.73 63.23
CA ALA A 36 -10.23 4.36 62.77
C ALA A 36 -10.63 4.26 61.27
N THR A 37 -11.00 5.38 60.64
CA THR A 37 -11.25 5.47 59.20
C THR A 37 -9.96 5.45 58.37
N LEU A 38 -8.82 5.84 58.95
CA LEU A 38 -7.51 5.79 58.33
C LEU A 38 -6.94 4.38 58.47
N THR A 39 -6.69 3.72 57.33
CA THR A 39 -6.15 2.36 57.28
C THR A 39 -4.93 2.30 56.37
N TRP A 40 -4.12 1.23 56.48
CA TRP A 40 -2.94 1.07 55.64
C TRP A 40 -3.32 1.09 54.15
N GLY A 41 -2.67 1.95 53.36
CA GLY A 41 -3.03 2.16 51.94
C GLY A 41 -4.28 3.02 51.71
N ARG A 42 -5.02 3.40 52.77
CA ARG A 42 -6.12 4.37 52.77
C ARG A 42 -5.87 5.43 53.84
N GLY A 43 -4.81 6.20 53.61
CA GLY A 43 -4.40 7.33 54.43
C GLY A 43 -3.44 7.03 55.57
N LEU A 44 -2.75 5.89 55.51
CA LEU A 44 -1.52 5.65 56.23
C LEU A 44 -0.47 5.07 55.27
N PRO A 45 0.81 5.50 55.32
CA PRO A 45 1.39 6.46 56.28
C PRO A 45 0.89 7.89 56.11
N ALA A 46 0.75 8.60 57.24
CA ALA A 46 0.07 9.89 57.29
C ALA A 46 0.76 10.97 56.44
N GLY A 47 0.04 11.52 55.46
CA GLY A 47 0.44 12.68 54.67
C GLY A 47 0.03 14.01 55.31
N GLN A 48 0.31 15.12 54.63
CA GLN A 48 -0.05 16.47 55.10
C GLN A 48 -1.56 16.64 55.28
N ALA A 49 -2.37 16.15 54.32
CA ALA A 49 -3.83 16.27 54.39
C ALA A 49 -4.42 15.49 55.58
N GLU A 50 -3.89 14.31 55.88
CA GLU A 50 -4.31 13.52 57.04
C GLU A 50 -3.90 14.18 58.36
N MET A 51 -2.70 14.78 58.43
CA MET A 51 -2.31 15.58 59.59
C MET A 51 -3.22 16.79 59.80
N GLU A 52 -3.58 17.50 58.73
CA GLU A 52 -4.55 18.61 58.81
C GLU A 52 -5.93 18.15 59.32
N ILE A 53 -6.40 16.96 58.91
CA ILE A 53 -7.65 16.38 59.42
C ILE A 53 -7.53 16.06 60.91
N ILE A 54 -6.42 15.45 61.34
CA ILE A 54 -6.16 15.11 62.75
C ILE A 54 -6.14 16.38 63.60
N ASP A 55 -5.42 17.41 63.18
CA ASP A 55 -5.31 18.67 63.91
C ASP A 55 -6.68 19.35 64.02
N ARG A 56 -7.50 19.32 62.96
CA ARG A 56 -8.88 19.83 63.01
C ARG A 56 -9.77 19.05 63.98
N ILE A 57 -9.64 17.72 64.04
CA ILE A 57 -10.39 16.90 65.00
C ILE A 57 -10.00 17.31 66.43
N ARG A 58 -8.72 17.59 66.70
CA ARG A 58 -8.24 18.07 68.00
C ARG A 58 -8.76 19.45 68.33
N GLU A 59 -8.67 20.39 67.39
CA GLU A 59 -9.21 21.75 67.54
C GLU A 59 -10.71 21.72 67.84
N LYS A 60 -11.46 20.86 67.14
CA LYS A 60 -12.89 20.67 67.39
C LYS A 60 -13.17 20.15 68.79
N ARG A 61 -12.45 19.12 69.25
CA ARG A 61 -12.60 18.59 70.62
C ARG A 61 -12.23 19.64 71.68
N ALA A 62 -11.15 20.38 71.48
CA ALA A 62 -10.73 21.46 72.39
C ALA A 62 -11.77 22.57 72.44
N TRP A 63 -12.38 22.91 71.30
CA TRP A 63 -13.48 23.86 71.23
C TRP A 63 -14.76 23.34 71.91
N GLU A 64 -15.13 22.08 71.70
CA GLU A 64 -16.28 21.44 72.36
C GLU A 64 -16.12 21.44 73.89
N ALA A 65 -14.91 21.21 74.39
CA ALA A 65 -14.57 21.29 75.81
C ALA A 65 -14.62 22.72 76.36
N ALA A 66 -14.38 23.74 75.52
CA ALA A 66 -14.44 25.15 75.89
C ALA A 66 -15.87 25.74 75.89
N LEU A 67 -16.89 24.96 75.53
CA LEU A 67 -18.27 25.43 75.47
C LEU A 67 -18.85 25.70 76.88
N PRO A 68 -19.66 26.77 77.04
CA PRO A 68 -20.32 27.06 78.32
C PRO A 68 -21.25 25.92 78.79
N PRO A 69 -21.40 25.74 80.12
CA PRO A 69 -22.42 24.87 80.72
C PRO A 69 -23.85 25.29 80.37
N MET A 70 -24.80 24.38 80.50
CA MET A 70 -26.21 24.58 80.10
C MET A 70 -27.10 25.13 81.24
N ASP A 71 -26.52 25.71 82.28
CA ASP A 71 -27.23 26.01 83.54
C ASP A 71 -28.09 27.29 83.49
N SER A 72 -27.77 28.25 82.60
CA SER A 72 -28.46 29.55 82.52
C SER A 72 -28.84 29.94 81.09
N PRO A 73 -29.94 30.70 80.87
CA PRO A 73 -30.38 31.09 79.53
C PRO A 73 -29.36 31.96 78.78
N SER A 74 -28.52 32.71 79.51
CA SER A 74 -27.45 33.51 78.91
C SER A 74 -26.26 32.65 78.47
N HIS A 75 -25.92 31.57 79.19
CA HIS A 75 -24.92 30.60 78.76
C HIS A 75 -25.38 29.79 77.55
N ILE A 76 -26.67 29.40 77.52
CA ILE A 76 -27.28 28.72 76.37
C ILE A 76 -27.20 29.60 75.11
N ALA A 77 -27.58 30.88 75.21
CA ALA A 77 -27.49 31.81 74.08
C ALA A 77 -26.05 32.03 73.58
N LYS A 78 -25.07 32.06 74.48
CA LYS A 78 -23.65 32.14 74.10
C LYS A 78 -23.17 30.86 73.41
N ARG A 79 -23.58 29.68 73.91
CA ARG A 79 -23.25 28.39 73.31
C ARG A 79 -23.79 28.28 71.88
N LEU A 80 -25.04 28.67 71.63
CA LEU A 80 -25.64 28.65 70.30
C LEU A 80 -24.87 29.53 69.30
N LYS A 81 -24.51 30.76 69.70
CA LYS A 81 -23.70 31.64 68.85
C LYS A 81 -22.34 31.03 68.50
N MET A 82 -21.67 30.43 69.49
CA MET A 82 -20.40 29.74 69.26
C MET A 82 -20.56 28.55 68.31
N MET A 83 -21.64 27.77 68.43
CA MET A 83 -21.95 26.65 67.54
C MET A 83 -22.15 27.14 66.10
N GLU A 84 -23.01 28.14 65.88
CA GLU A 84 -23.27 28.70 64.54
C GLU A 84 -22.00 29.27 63.88
N GLU A 85 -21.13 29.92 64.66
CA GLU A 85 -19.86 30.44 64.16
C GLU A 85 -18.91 29.33 63.73
N MET A 86 -18.84 28.24 64.51
CA MET A 86 -18.03 27.09 64.15
C MET A 86 -18.58 26.32 62.96
N GLU A 87 -19.89 26.13 62.89
CA GLU A 87 -20.54 25.54 61.72
C GLU A 87 -20.19 26.34 60.47
N ARG A 88 -20.32 27.67 60.50
CA ARG A 88 -19.95 28.53 59.36
C ARG A 88 -18.49 28.35 58.94
N LYS A 89 -17.56 28.21 59.89
CA LYS A 89 -16.14 27.93 59.59
C LYS A 89 -15.96 26.55 58.96
N GLU A 90 -16.63 25.52 59.47
CA GLU A 90 -16.57 24.17 58.92
C GLU A 90 -17.15 24.11 57.50
N TRP A 91 -18.27 24.81 57.26
CA TRP A 91 -18.88 24.94 55.93
C TRP A 91 -17.95 25.64 54.94
N ALA A 92 -17.34 26.77 55.33
CA ALA A 92 -16.41 27.49 54.47
C ALA A 92 -15.18 26.64 54.10
N TYR A 93 -14.68 25.82 55.02
CA TYR A 93 -13.58 24.90 54.73
C TYR A 93 -13.99 23.82 53.71
N ARG A 94 -15.15 23.18 53.89
CA ARG A 94 -15.65 22.18 52.94
C ARG A 94 -15.87 22.77 51.56
N GLU A 95 -16.40 24.00 51.49
CA GLU A 95 -16.60 24.71 50.24
C GLU A 95 -15.27 24.93 49.51
N GLN A 96 -14.21 25.32 50.23
CA GLN A 96 -12.86 25.45 49.65
C GLN A 96 -12.29 24.12 49.13
N GLU A 97 -12.54 23.00 49.83
CA GLU A 97 -12.11 21.68 49.35
C GLU A 97 -12.84 21.29 48.06
N ILE A 98 -14.16 21.49 48.02
CA ILE A 98 -14.97 21.24 46.83
C ILE A 98 -14.48 22.10 45.66
N ASP A 99 -14.20 23.38 45.90
CA ASP A 99 -13.66 24.29 44.89
C ASP A 99 -12.31 23.81 44.34
N LYS A 100 -11.41 23.33 45.20
CA LYS A 100 -10.12 22.77 44.77
C LYS A 100 -10.33 21.56 43.86
N LEU A 101 -11.21 20.63 44.25
CA LEU A 101 -11.54 19.45 43.44
C LEU A 101 -12.17 19.83 42.10
N GLN A 102 -13.11 20.77 42.10
CA GLN A 102 -13.76 21.25 40.89
C GLN A 102 -12.77 21.93 39.94
N LYS A 103 -11.80 22.71 40.46
CA LYS A 103 -10.73 23.30 39.64
C LYS A 103 -9.90 22.23 38.94
N VAL A 104 -9.49 21.18 39.65
CA VAL A 104 -8.73 20.06 39.07
C VAL A 104 -9.56 19.35 38.00
N GLN A 105 -10.84 19.08 38.26
CA GLN A 105 -11.73 18.46 37.26
C GLN A 105 -11.89 19.35 36.02
N LEU A 106 -12.08 20.66 36.19
CA LEU A 106 -12.18 21.61 35.09
C LEU A 106 -10.91 21.67 34.24
N GLU A 107 -9.74 21.59 34.86
CA GLU A 107 -8.47 21.52 34.11
C GLU A 107 -8.37 20.26 33.25
N VAL A 108 -8.80 19.11 33.79
CA VAL A 108 -8.87 17.86 33.01
C VAL A 108 -9.87 18.00 31.86
N PHE A 109 -11.05 18.56 32.10
CA PHE A 109 -12.04 18.78 31.05
C PHE A 109 -11.54 19.71 29.94
N LYS A 110 -10.82 20.78 30.29
CA LYS A 110 -10.21 21.68 29.29
C LYS A 110 -9.23 20.93 28.40
N LYS A 111 -8.36 20.10 28.98
CA LYS A 111 -7.41 19.27 28.21
C LYS A 111 -8.12 18.30 27.27
N LEU A 112 -9.18 17.65 27.74
CA LEU A 112 -9.97 16.74 26.90
C LEU A 112 -10.68 17.45 25.74
N LEU A 113 -11.19 18.68 25.98
CA LEU A 113 -11.79 19.49 24.93
C LEU A 113 -10.75 19.91 23.87
N GLN A 114 -9.56 20.33 24.30
CA GLN A 114 -8.46 20.65 23.39
C GLN A 114 -8.09 19.45 22.51
N GLN A 115 -7.90 18.27 23.13
CA GLN A 115 -7.60 17.04 22.37
C GLN A 115 -8.71 16.69 21.38
N ARG A 116 -9.97 16.85 21.76
CA ARG A 116 -11.10 16.61 20.86
C ARG A 116 -11.07 17.56 19.66
N GLU A 117 -10.80 18.85 19.90
CA GLU A 117 -10.74 19.87 18.85
C GLU A 117 -9.55 19.64 17.92
N GLU A 118 -8.38 19.33 18.45
CA GLU A 118 -7.18 18.95 17.68
C GLU A 118 -7.48 17.76 16.76
N ASN A 119 -8.05 16.69 17.30
CA ASN A 119 -8.44 15.51 16.50
C ASN A 119 -9.44 15.87 15.39
N GLN A 120 -10.41 16.75 15.66
CA GLN A 120 -11.37 17.19 14.65
C GLN A 120 -10.68 18.00 13.55
N ASN A 121 -9.79 18.93 13.92
CA ASN A 121 -9.02 19.74 13.00
C ASN A 121 -8.10 18.88 12.12
N GLU A 122 -7.47 17.83 12.66
CA GLU A 122 -6.71 16.87 11.87
C GLU A 122 -7.57 16.18 10.81
N LEU A 123 -8.76 15.71 11.19
CA LEU A 123 -9.68 15.08 10.23
C LEU A 123 -10.20 16.07 9.17
N ASP A 124 -10.45 17.32 9.54
CA ASP A 124 -10.87 18.37 8.61
C ASP A 124 -9.75 18.74 7.65
N THR A 125 -8.52 18.90 8.13
CA THR A 125 -7.35 19.20 7.29
C THR A 125 -7.08 18.07 6.28
N MET A 126 -7.22 16.80 6.70
CA MET A 126 -7.09 15.65 5.79
C MET A 126 -8.19 15.63 4.72
N ARG A 127 -9.43 15.95 5.09
CA ARG A 127 -10.55 16.07 4.13
C ARG A 127 -10.32 17.17 3.12
N LEU A 128 -9.89 18.35 3.57
CA LEU A 128 -9.54 19.47 2.71
C LEU A 128 -8.37 19.12 1.79
N TYR A 129 -7.34 18.45 2.31
CA TYR A 129 -6.20 18.01 1.52
C TYR A 129 -6.62 17.04 0.42
N ASN A 130 -7.44 16.04 0.72
CA ASN A 130 -7.96 15.10 -0.27
C ASN A 130 -8.79 15.80 -1.35
N HIS A 131 -9.64 16.74 -0.95
CA HIS A 131 -10.41 17.54 -1.89
C HIS A 131 -9.50 18.37 -2.81
N TRP A 132 -8.51 19.05 -2.24
CA TRP A 132 -7.51 19.81 -2.98
C TRP A 132 -6.72 18.94 -3.96
N GLN A 133 -6.26 17.76 -3.53
CA GLN A 133 -5.55 16.80 -4.38
C GLN A 133 -6.39 16.35 -5.58
N ASN A 134 -7.68 16.05 -5.36
CA ASN A 134 -8.58 15.66 -6.44
C ASN A 134 -8.79 16.79 -7.44
N HIS A 135 -8.98 18.02 -6.96
CA HIS A 135 -9.08 19.19 -7.82
C HIS A 135 -7.80 19.46 -8.61
N GLN A 136 -6.65 19.26 -7.96
CA GLN A 136 -5.35 19.42 -8.60
C GLN A 136 -5.14 18.39 -9.71
N LYS A 137 -5.45 17.11 -9.48
CA LYS A 137 -5.42 16.06 -10.51
C LYS A 137 -6.35 16.38 -11.69
N ALA A 138 -7.60 16.76 -11.41
CA ALA A 138 -8.55 17.11 -12.47
C ALA A 138 -8.09 18.33 -13.29
N LYS A 139 -7.38 19.28 -12.66
CA LYS A 139 -6.76 20.40 -13.36
C LYS A 139 -5.59 19.93 -14.23
N GLU A 140 -4.73 19.06 -13.72
CA GLU A 140 -3.59 18.51 -14.45
C GLU A 140 -4.02 17.69 -15.67
N GLU A 141 -5.04 16.85 -15.54
CA GLU A 141 -5.63 16.10 -16.66
C GLU A 141 -6.13 17.04 -17.77
N LYS A 142 -6.83 18.13 -17.40
CA LYS A 142 -7.26 19.15 -18.37
C LYS A 142 -6.08 19.81 -19.06
N ILE A 143 -5.02 20.14 -18.33
CA ILE A 143 -3.79 20.71 -18.89
C ILE A 143 -3.14 19.72 -19.87
N GLN A 144 -3.05 18.45 -19.51
CA GLN A 144 -2.51 17.40 -20.38
C GLN A 144 -3.32 17.27 -21.68
N ASN A 145 -4.66 17.30 -21.59
CA ASN A 145 -5.52 17.27 -22.77
C ASN A 145 -5.27 18.47 -23.68
N ILE A 146 -5.18 19.68 -23.12
CA ILE A 146 -4.86 20.89 -23.89
C ILE A 146 -3.49 20.76 -24.56
N GLN A 147 -2.47 20.26 -23.84
CA GLN A 147 -1.14 20.04 -24.40
C GLN A 147 -1.16 19.01 -25.55
N HIS A 148 -1.90 17.92 -25.38
CA HIS A 148 -2.09 16.92 -26.41
C HIS A 148 -2.76 17.50 -27.66
N ASP A 149 -3.82 18.27 -27.48
CA ASP A 149 -4.54 18.94 -28.56
C ASP A 149 -3.64 19.95 -29.29
N CYS A 150 -2.86 20.74 -28.54
CA CYS A 150 -1.84 21.62 -29.10
C CYS A 150 -0.83 20.83 -29.96
N ALA A 151 -0.31 19.71 -29.46
CA ALA A 151 0.64 18.88 -30.20
C ALA A 151 0.01 18.23 -31.46
N LEU A 152 -1.26 17.81 -31.38
CA LEU A 152 -2.03 17.33 -32.53
C LEU A 152 -2.24 18.43 -33.57
N MET A 153 -2.65 19.62 -33.14
CA MET A 153 -2.87 20.77 -34.02
C MET A 153 -1.57 21.19 -34.70
N LEU A 154 -0.46 21.28 -33.95
CA LEU A 154 0.86 21.56 -34.51
C LEU A 154 1.27 20.53 -35.56
N ARG A 155 1.10 19.23 -35.28
CA ARG A 155 1.37 18.17 -36.27
C ARG A 155 0.52 18.31 -37.53
N LYS A 156 -0.78 18.60 -37.39
CA LYS A 156 -1.69 18.85 -38.53
C LYS A 156 -1.26 20.07 -39.34
N LEU A 157 -0.85 21.16 -38.68
CA LEU A 157 -0.36 22.37 -39.34
C LEU A 157 0.94 22.10 -40.10
N ILE A 158 1.89 21.38 -39.50
CA ILE A 158 3.13 20.98 -40.18
C ILE A 158 2.83 20.11 -41.41
N ALA A 159 1.91 19.15 -41.29
CA ALA A 159 1.51 18.30 -42.42
C ALA A 159 0.85 19.13 -43.55
N LYS A 160 -0.05 20.05 -43.22
CA LYS A 160 -0.65 20.98 -44.21
C LYS A 160 0.39 21.89 -44.84
N ARG A 161 1.40 22.35 -44.07
CA ARG A 161 2.50 23.16 -44.58
C ARG A 161 3.37 22.43 -45.61
N LYS A 162 3.50 21.11 -45.54
CA LYS A 162 4.21 20.34 -46.57
C LYS A 162 3.52 20.46 -47.95
N ASN A 163 2.18 20.49 -47.97
CA ASN A 163 1.38 20.58 -49.20
C ASN A 163 0.50 21.85 -49.22
N VAL A 164 1.09 23.05 -49.09
CA VAL A 164 0.34 24.33 -49.05
C VAL A 164 -0.59 24.53 -50.24
N MET A 165 -0.14 24.15 -51.44
CA MET A 165 -0.89 24.32 -52.68
C MET A 165 -1.98 23.24 -52.88
N GLY A 166 -2.06 22.23 -52.01
CA GLY A 166 -3.04 21.15 -52.11
C GLY A 166 -2.93 20.28 -53.38
N LYS A 167 -1.81 20.36 -54.09
CA LYS A 167 -1.59 19.58 -55.32
C LYS A 167 -1.41 18.10 -54.98
N LEU A 168 -2.11 17.23 -55.69
CA LEU A 168 -1.88 15.79 -55.63
C LEU A 168 -0.57 15.48 -56.33
N GLU A 169 0.42 14.99 -55.58
CA GLU A 169 1.68 14.53 -56.14
C GLU A 169 1.53 13.15 -56.77
N ARG A 170 2.19 12.93 -57.91
CA ARG A 170 2.25 11.60 -58.53
C ARG A 170 3.05 10.66 -57.63
N ARG A 171 2.59 9.41 -57.52
CA ARG A 171 3.23 8.36 -56.74
C ARG A 171 4.67 8.09 -57.22
N ASP A 172 5.65 8.24 -56.33
CA ASP A 172 7.07 7.93 -56.56
C ASP A 172 7.39 6.50 -56.09
N ILE A 173 7.37 5.53 -57.02
CA ILE A 173 7.56 4.09 -56.70
C ILE A 173 8.93 3.86 -56.04
N ILE A 174 10.00 4.47 -56.56
CA ILE A 174 11.36 4.27 -56.04
C ILE A 174 11.46 4.73 -54.57
N LYS A 175 10.87 5.87 -54.22
CA LYS A 175 10.87 6.37 -52.84
C LYS A 175 10.08 5.46 -51.92
N GLU A 176 8.93 4.97 -52.35
CA GLU A 176 8.13 4.05 -51.53
C GLU A 176 8.85 2.74 -51.24
N TYR A 177 9.56 2.16 -52.21
CA TYR A 177 10.33 0.93 -51.98
C TYR A 177 11.60 1.16 -51.14
N ASN A 178 12.09 2.40 -51.06
CA ASN A 178 13.19 2.77 -50.17
C ASN A 178 12.73 2.97 -48.71
N ASP A 179 11.49 3.41 -48.49
CA ASP A 179 10.92 3.63 -47.16
C ASP A 179 10.18 2.39 -46.64
N PHE A 180 10.71 1.72 -45.62
CA PHE A 180 10.03 0.56 -45.00
C PHE A 180 8.70 0.89 -44.30
N SER A 181 8.49 2.15 -43.93
CA SER A 181 7.21 2.63 -43.40
C SER A 181 6.20 2.98 -44.49
N SER A 182 6.54 2.79 -45.78
CA SER A 182 5.64 3.06 -46.88
C SER A 182 4.48 2.07 -46.92
N GLN A 183 3.44 2.44 -47.67
CA GLN A 183 2.26 1.62 -47.87
C GLN A 183 2.56 0.26 -48.52
N THR A 184 3.67 0.14 -49.26
CA THR A 184 4.06 -1.09 -49.95
C THR A 184 4.42 -2.20 -48.96
N TYR A 185 5.13 -1.86 -47.88
CA TYR A 185 5.55 -2.82 -46.86
C TYR A 185 4.63 -2.82 -45.63
N ALA A 186 4.11 -1.65 -45.25
CA ALA A 186 3.24 -1.46 -44.08
C ALA A 186 1.92 -0.80 -44.51
N PRO A 187 1.02 -1.55 -45.19
CA PRO A 187 -0.24 -1.00 -45.64
C PRO A 187 -1.14 -0.62 -44.46
N LEU A 188 -1.75 0.55 -44.54
CA LEU A 188 -2.72 1.02 -43.54
C LEU A 188 -4.05 0.30 -43.75
N SER A 189 -4.65 -0.20 -42.66
CA SER A 189 -5.92 -0.96 -42.68
C SER A 189 -7.06 -0.21 -43.36
N ARG A 190 -7.13 1.13 -43.23
CA ARG A 190 -8.15 1.98 -43.87
C ARG A 190 -8.15 1.92 -45.41
N ILE A 191 -7.09 1.40 -46.01
CA ILE A 191 -6.94 1.24 -47.47
C ILE A 191 -7.59 -0.07 -47.93
N GLY A 192 -7.84 -1.01 -47.02
CA GLY A 192 -8.48 -2.29 -47.31
C GLY A 192 -7.52 -3.35 -47.88
N PHE A 193 -6.22 -3.06 -47.95
CA PHE A 193 -5.21 -4.03 -48.38
C PHE A 193 -4.61 -4.72 -47.16
N PHE A 194 -4.91 -6.00 -47.00
CA PHE A 194 -4.39 -6.87 -45.95
C PHE A 194 -3.61 -8.00 -46.60
N PRO A 195 -2.26 -8.00 -46.52
CA PRO A 195 -1.45 -9.01 -47.20
C PRO A 195 -1.73 -10.43 -46.71
N ASP A 196 -2.11 -10.57 -45.44
CA ASP A 196 -2.31 -11.87 -44.80
C ASP A 196 -3.69 -12.49 -45.05
N ASN A 197 -4.68 -11.72 -45.53
CA ASN A 197 -6.06 -12.21 -45.70
C ASN A 197 -6.18 -13.40 -46.64
N ASN A 198 -5.26 -13.53 -47.61
CA ASN A 198 -5.24 -14.61 -48.59
C ASN A 198 -4.07 -15.58 -48.35
N SER A 199 -3.38 -15.52 -47.22
CA SER A 199 -2.25 -16.43 -46.93
C SER A 199 -2.65 -17.91 -47.06
N ASP A 200 -3.87 -18.26 -46.66
CA ASP A 200 -4.43 -19.61 -46.79
C ASP A 200 -4.62 -20.08 -48.24
N CYS A 201 -4.81 -19.19 -49.22
CA CYS A 201 -4.96 -19.62 -50.62
C CYS A 201 -3.63 -20.05 -51.25
N TYR A 202 -2.51 -19.65 -50.66
CA TYR A 202 -1.16 -20.07 -51.05
C TYR A 202 -0.66 -21.27 -50.22
N MET A 203 -1.41 -21.70 -49.19
CA MET A 203 -1.09 -22.91 -48.44
C MET A 203 -1.42 -24.16 -49.28
N LEU A 204 -0.41 -24.70 -49.96
CA LEU A 204 -0.51 -25.92 -50.75
C LEU A 204 -0.69 -27.15 -49.85
N LYS A 205 -1.93 -27.44 -49.44
CA LYS A 205 -2.30 -28.72 -48.80
C LYS A 205 -2.54 -29.76 -49.88
N ASN A 206 -1.46 -30.32 -50.42
CA ASN A 206 -1.55 -31.33 -51.46
C ASN A 206 -1.39 -32.75 -50.88
N PHE A 207 -2.33 -33.65 -51.19
CA PHE A 207 -2.23 -35.08 -50.87
C PHE A 207 -0.87 -35.66 -51.29
N TYR A 208 -0.42 -35.23 -52.46
CA TYR A 208 0.81 -35.65 -53.09
C TYR A 208 2.10 -35.28 -52.33
N LEU A 209 2.11 -34.19 -51.56
CA LEU A 209 3.29 -33.76 -50.80
C LEU A 209 3.22 -34.18 -49.32
N ASN A 210 2.01 -34.38 -48.80
CA ASN A 210 1.78 -34.65 -47.38
C ASN A 210 1.78 -36.14 -47.02
N THR A 211 1.54 -37.03 -47.99
CA THR A 211 1.44 -38.47 -47.76
C THR A 211 2.50 -39.21 -48.55
N PHE A 212 3.12 -40.23 -47.96
CA PHE A 212 4.08 -41.09 -48.66
C PHE A 212 3.48 -41.73 -49.92
N ALA A 213 2.26 -42.25 -49.84
CA ALA A 213 1.54 -42.78 -50.99
C ALA A 213 1.38 -41.76 -52.13
N GLY A 214 1.04 -40.52 -51.77
CA GLY A 214 0.93 -39.41 -52.73
C GLY A 214 2.28 -39.03 -53.35
N LEU A 215 3.38 -39.09 -52.61
CA LEU A 215 4.72 -38.88 -53.17
C LEU A 215 5.08 -39.96 -54.19
N CYS A 216 4.73 -41.22 -53.93
CA CYS A 216 4.93 -42.31 -54.89
C CYS A 216 4.07 -42.14 -56.15
N GLU A 217 2.82 -41.68 -56.01
CA GLU A 217 1.98 -41.34 -57.16
C GLU A 217 2.56 -40.17 -57.98
N LEU A 218 3.10 -39.14 -57.31
CA LEU A 218 3.82 -38.08 -58.00
C LEU A 218 5.02 -38.61 -58.75
N GLU A 219 5.86 -39.40 -58.09
CA GLU A 219 7.05 -40.01 -58.70
C GLU A 219 6.66 -40.82 -59.94
N ALA A 220 5.56 -41.57 -59.88
CA ALA A 220 5.06 -42.33 -61.01
C ALA A 220 4.46 -41.44 -62.12
N SER A 221 3.88 -40.29 -61.77
CA SER A 221 3.32 -39.32 -62.73
C SER A 221 4.39 -38.49 -63.45
N VAL A 222 5.55 -38.32 -62.82
CA VAL A 222 6.69 -37.62 -63.42
C VAL A 222 7.24 -38.48 -64.54
N TYR A 223 7.38 -37.88 -65.73
CA TYR A 223 7.90 -38.59 -66.90
C TYR A 223 9.30 -39.14 -66.61
N ASN A 224 9.56 -40.39 -67.03
CA ASN A 224 10.84 -41.09 -66.81
C ASN A 224 12.09 -40.33 -67.33
N SER A 225 11.91 -39.31 -68.18
CA SER A 225 13.00 -38.45 -68.65
C SER A 225 13.53 -37.49 -67.58
N VAL A 226 12.72 -37.18 -66.56
CA VAL A 226 13.11 -36.34 -65.42
C VAL A 226 13.80 -37.18 -64.34
N SER A 227 13.34 -38.42 -64.12
CA SER A 227 13.90 -39.35 -63.12
C SER A 227 15.17 -40.06 -63.60
N GLN A 228 15.26 -40.41 -64.89
CA GLN A 228 16.46 -41.00 -65.47
C GLN A 228 17.31 -39.93 -66.16
N LEU A 229 18.41 -39.52 -65.51
CA LEU A 229 19.44 -38.69 -66.12
C LEU A 229 20.05 -39.41 -67.33
N LYS A 230 19.58 -39.09 -68.54
CA LYS A 230 20.23 -39.52 -69.79
C LYS A 230 21.49 -38.68 -70.00
N ILE A 231 22.57 -39.05 -69.30
CA ILE A 231 23.90 -38.49 -69.57
C ILE A 231 24.37 -39.05 -70.91
N LYS A 232 24.06 -38.35 -71.99
CA LYS A 232 24.70 -38.60 -73.29
C LYS A 232 26.06 -37.94 -73.24
N ALA A 233 27.13 -38.73 -73.12
CA ALA A 233 28.48 -38.22 -73.37
C ALA A 233 28.50 -37.58 -74.77
N PRO A 234 29.04 -36.36 -74.92
CA PRO A 234 29.14 -35.73 -76.24
C PRO A 234 29.96 -36.64 -77.17
N LYS A 235 29.40 -36.99 -78.33
CA LYS A 235 30.14 -37.75 -79.35
C LYS A 235 31.41 -36.96 -79.71
N PRO A 236 32.60 -37.57 -79.72
CA PRO A 236 33.82 -36.87 -80.10
C PRO A 236 33.68 -36.39 -81.54
N LYS A 237 33.75 -35.06 -81.76
CA LYS A 237 33.60 -34.45 -83.11
C LYS A 237 34.62 -34.96 -84.13
N CYS A 238 35.81 -35.35 -83.67
CA CYS A 238 36.86 -35.94 -84.48
C CYS A 238 37.68 -36.91 -83.60
N THR A 239 37.93 -38.12 -84.09
CA THR A 239 38.82 -39.13 -83.50
C THR A 239 40.29 -38.78 -83.67
N VAL A 240 40.61 -37.84 -84.58
CA VAL A 240 41.97 -37.38 -84.90
C VAL A 240 42.16 -35.91 -84.50
N THR A 241 43.33 -35.54 -83.98
CA THR A 241 43.74 -34.13 -83.77
C THR A 241 44.10 -33.47 -85.10
N LYS A 242 44.14 -32.13 -85.16
CA LYS A 242 44.63 -31.38 -86.34
C LYS A 242 46.06 -31.78 -86.76
N THR A 243 46.82 -32.37 -85.84
CA THR A 243 48.20 -32.86 -85.98
C THR A 243 48.29 -34.34 -86.39
N GLY A 244 47.18 -35.02 -86.67
CA GLY A 244 47.17 -36.41 -87.16
C GLY A 244 47.19 -37.50 -86.08
N PHE A 245 47.19 -37.15 -84.79
CA PHE A 245 47.20 -38.13 -83.70
C PHE A 245 45.79 -38.60 -83.33
N ILE A 246 45.65 -39.91 -83.06
CA ILE A 246 44.39 -40.51 -82.61
C ILE A 246 44.14 -40.16 -81.13
N LYS A 247 43.01 -39.53 -80.85
CA LYS A 247 42.54 -39.20 -79.50
C LYS A 247 42.12 -40.47 -78.77
N ARG A 248 42.20 -40.48 -77.43
CA ARG A 248 41.84 -41.63 -76.58
C ARG A 248 40.50 -42.28 -76.95
N SER A 249 39.50 -41.47 -77.31
CA SER A 249 38.16 -41.96 -77.68
C SER A 249 38.13 -42.83 -78.94
N GLY A 250 39.07 -42.65 -79.89
CA GLY A 250 39.13 -43.41 -81.15
C GLY A 250 40.23 -44.47 -81.21
N ARG A 251 41.00 -44.67 -80.12
CA ARG A 251 42.08 -45.69 -80.09
C ARG A 251 41.53 -47.11 -80.18
N LEU A 252 40.40 -47.37 -79.52
CA LEU A 252 39.78 -48.69 -79.52
C LEU A 252 39.30 -49.06 -80.93
N GLU A 253 38.66 -48.12 -81.64
CA GLU A 253 38.24 -48.31 -83.03
C GLU A 253 39.45 -48.57 -83.95
N ALA A 254 40.53 -47.79 -83.84
CA ALA A 254 41.75 -48.02 -84.63
C ALA A 254 42.46 -49.34 -84.32
N ILE A 255 42.45 -49.79 -83.06
CA ILE A 255 42.98 -51.10 -82.68
C ILE A 255 42.11 -52.22 -83.28
N LEU A 256 40.78 -52.10 -83.21
CA LEU A 256 39.88 -53.07 -83.83
C LEU A 256 40.07 -53.13 -85.36
N GLU A 257 40.27 -51.99 -86.02
CA GLU A 257 40.57 -51.93 -87.46
C GLU A 257 41.90 -52.62 -87.81
N GLN A 258 42.94 -52.52 -86.96
CA GLN A 258 44.21 -53.23 -87.15
C GLN A 258 44.12 -54.72 -86.91
N VAL A 259 43.27 -55.18 -85.98
CA VAL A 259 43.09 -56.60 -85.68
C VAL A 259 42.23 -57.30 -86.74
N HIS A 260 41.35 -56.57 -87.42
CA HIS A 260 40.49 -57.10 -88.48
C HIS A 260 41.06 -56.94 -89.90
N GLN A 261 42.30 -56.48 -90.05
CA GLN A 261 43.09 -56.50 -91.29
C GLN A 261 44.06 -57.68 -91.31
#